data_AF-A0A1A2Z0L0-F1
#
_entry.id   AF-A0A1A2Z0L0-F1
#
_cell.length_a   1.000
_cell.length_b   1.000
_cell.length_c   1.000
_cell.angle_alpha   90.00
_cell.angle_beta   90.00
_cell.angle_gamma   90.00
#
_symmetry.space_group_name_H-M   'P 1'
#
loop_
_entity.id
_entity.type
_entity.pdbx_description
1 polymer ?
#
loop_
_entity_poly.entity_id
_entity_poly.type
_entity_poly.pdbx_seq_one_letter_code
_entity_poly.pdbx_strand_id
1 'polypeptide(L)'
;MIEEGYAAATSRRVATKAGVRPALVHYYFPSMDELYVAVLRAGADATLQRQHQALAGKAPLHTLWRLNSTQGAQLMLEFMALANHRKAIRSEIAAYAERYGDMESAALTEAMAAHGVDMKEFPPVVMSMILTSLARIMLLEQSLGITRGHDAARDFIERYLDRFEVRSAD
;
A
#
# COMPACT_ATOMS: atom_id res chain seq x y z
N MET A 1 3.58 13.71 10.51
CA MET A 1 3.39 13.25 9.12
C MET A 1 1.91 13.29 8.77
N ILE A 2 1.08 12.34 9.22
CA ILE A 2 -0.37 12.40 8.91
C ILE A 2 -1.04 13.67 9.46
N GLU A 3 -0.75 14.05 10.72
CA GLU A 3 -1.40 15.20 11.37
C GLU A 3 -0.89 16.57 10.92
N GLU A 4 0.38 16.67 10.52
CA GLU A 4 1.09 17.96 10.36
C GLU A 4 2.02 18.02 9.15
N GLY A 5 1.94 17.04 8.25
CA GLY A 5 2.85 16.87 7.14
C GLY A 5 4.24 16.36 7.53
N TYR A 6 5.05 16.02 6.52
CA TYR A 6 6.43 15.60 6.70
C TYR A 6 7.35 16.76 7.12
N ALA A 7 7.09 17.99 6.66
CA ALA A 7 7.93 19.15 6.95
C ALA A 7 7.98 19.49 8.46
N ALA A 8 6.89 19.19 9.18
CA ALA A 8 6.81 19.34 10.62
C ALA A 8 7.54 18.24 11.41
N ALA A 9 7.90 17.12 10.79
CA ALA A 9 8.57 16.01 11.48
C ALA A 9 10.06 16.33 11.68
N THR A 10 10.43 16.60 12.94
CA THR A 10 11.82 16.84 13.37
C THR A 10 12.17 15.85 14.49
N SER A 11 13.45 15.53 14.66
CA SER A 11 13.91 14.59 15.72
C SER A 11 13.40 15.00 17.11
N ARG A 12 13.36 16.30 17.41
CA ARG A 12 12.81 16.82 18.66
C ARG A 12 11.32 16.52 18.81
N ARG A 13 10.51 16.80 17.78
CA ARG A 13 9.05 16.56 17.83
C ARG A 13 8.72 15.08 17.87
N VAL A 14 9.46 14.26 17.13
CA VAL A 14 9.37 12.80 17.20
C VAL A 14 9.66 12.32 18.62
N ALA A 15 10.74 12.80 19.23
CA ALA A 15 11.09 12.45 20.61
C ALA A 15 9.99 12.84 21.61
N THR A 16 9.46 14.06 21.50
CA THR A 16 8.34 14.54 22.32
C THR A 16 7.11 13.65 22.16
N LYS A 17 6.71 13.31 20.93
CA LYS A 17 5.53 12.48 20.68
C LYS A 17 5.73 11.03 21.13
N ALA A 18 6.95 10.52 21.05
CA ALA A 18 7.32 9.17 21.52
C ALA A 18 7.60 9.10 23.04
N GLY A 19 7.58 10.22 23.77
CA GLY A 19 7.87 10.26 25.20
C GLY A 19 9.33 9.95 25.56
N VAL A 20 10.27 10.15 24.63
CA VAL A 20 11.69 9.85 24.82
C VAL A 20 12.56 11.12 24.79
N ARG A 21 13.79 11.03 25.28
CA ARG A 21 14.76 12.13 25.18
C ARG A 21 15.21 12.31 23.71
N PRO A 22 15.35 13.53 23.18
CA PRO A 22 15.82 13.76 21.80
C PRO A 22 17.15 13.07 21.46
N ALA A 23 18.06 12.96 22.44
CA ALA A 23 19.33 12.26 22.28
C ALA A 23 19.16 10.78 21.92
N LEU A 24 18.10 10.11 22.39
CA LEU A 24 17.82 8.71 22.05
C LEU A 24 17.40 8.57 20.58
N VAL A 25 16.63 9.53 20.05
CA VAL A 25 16.26 9.50 18.63
C VAL A 25 17.50 9.60 17.76
N HIS A 26 18.44 10.50 18.08
CA HIS A 26 19.71 10.62 17.35
C HIS A 26 20.64 9.44 17.54
N TYR A 27 20.58 8.77 18.70
CA TYR A 27 21.35 7.56 18.95
C TYR A 27 20.95 6.41 18.02
N TYR A 28 19.65 6.21 17.78
CA TYR A 28 19.16 5.18 16.86
C TYR A 28 19.12 5.63 15.40
N PHE A 29 18.90 6.93 15.17
CA PHE A 29 18.76 7.52 13.84
C PHE A 29 19.64 8.76 13.73
N PRO A 30 20.89 8.60 13.27
CA PRO A 30 21.83 9.70 13.02
C PRO A 30 21.26 10.85 12.20
N SER A 31 20.30 10.57 11.30
CA SER A 31 19.63 11.57 10.48
C SER A 31 18.11 11.35 10.40
N MET A 32 17.38 12.40 10.02
CA MET A 32 15.95 12.26 9.69
C MET A 32 15.72 11.34 8.48
N ASP A 33 16.67 11.29 7.52
CA ASP A 33 16.58 10.37 6.38
C ASP A 33 16.57 8.91 6.84
N GLU A 34 17.47 8.55 7.76
CA GLU A 34 17.52 7.20 8.32
C GLU A 34 16.26 6.86 9.11
N LEU A 35 15.73 7.81 9.87
CA LEU A 35 14.43 7.63 10.54
C LEU A 35 13.30 7.40 9.53
N TYR A 36 13.23 8.19 8.46
CA TYR A 36 12.20 8.05 7.43
C TYR A 36 12.30 6.70 6.70
N VAL A 37 13.51 6.29 6.34
CA VAL A 37 13.76 4.97 5.73
C VAL A 37 13.33 3.86 6.69
N ALA A 38 13.68 3.95 7.98
CA ALA A 38 13.30 2.94 8.96
C ALA A 38 11.78 2.83 9.13
N VAL A 39 11.07 3.97 9.19
CA VAL A 39 9.60 4.00 9.26
C VAL A 39 8.97 3.41 8.00
N LEU A 40 9.50 3.77 6.82
CA LEU A 40 9.00 3.25 5.55
C LEU A 40 9.19 1.73 5.45
N ARG A 41 10.37 1.21 5.82
CA ARG A 41 10.65 -0.23 5.85
C ARG A 41 9.75 -0.97 6.81
N ALA A 42 9.62 -0.48 8.06
CA ALA A 42 8.75 -1.10 9.04
C ALA A 42 7.28 -1.13 8.58
N GLY A 43 6.80 -0.04 7.96
CA GLY A 43 5.45 0.03 7.41
C GLY A 43 5.25 -0.89 6.19
N ALA A 44 6.25 -0.96 5.31
CA ALA A 44 6.28 -1.85 4.16
C ALA A 44 6.22 -3.31 4.60
N ASP A 45 7.11 -3.73 5.51
CA ASP A 45 7.17 -5.09 6.02
C ASP A 45 5.86 -5.51 6.70
N ALA A 46 5.29 -4.64 7.55
CA ALA A 46 4.00 -4.89 8.18
C ALA A 46 2.84 -4.98 7.17
N THR A 47 2.94 -4.29 6.03
CA THR A 47 1.90 -4.31 4.99
C THR A 47 2.04 -5.55 4.11
N LEU A 48 3.24 -5.89 3.66
CA LEU A 48 3.53 -7.14 2.94
C LEU A 48 3.12 -8.36 3.76
N GLN A 49 3.42 -8.36 5.07
CA GLN A 49 3.03 -9.46 5.95
C GLN A 49 1.51 -9.62 6.04
N ARG A 50 0.76 -8.52 6.17
CA ARG A 50 -0.72 -8.56 6.18
C ARG A 50 -1.29 -9.06 4.85
N GLN A 51 -0.68 -8.69 3.73
CA GLN A 51 -1.09 -9.15 2.41
C GLN A 51 -0.79 -10.62 2.18
N HIS A 52 0.39 -11.08 2.60
CA HIS A 52 0.73 -12.50 2.55
C HIS A 52 -0.26 -13.35 3.39
N GLN A 53 -0.63 -12.87 4.57
CA GLN A 53 -1.66 -13.53 5.39
C GLN A 53 -3.06 -13.50 4.73
N ALA A 54 -3.40 -12.38 4.08
CA ALA A 54 -4.66 -12.25 3.36
C ALA A 54 -4.78 -13.23 2.19
N LEU A 55 -3.68 -13.45 1.47
CA LEU A 55 -3.62 -14.39 0.36
C LEU A 55 -3.77 -15.85 0.79
N ALA A 56 -3.44 -16.18 2.03
CA ALA A 56 -3.67 -17.50 2.62
C ALA A 56 -5.12 -17.71 3.11
N GLY A 57 -5.99 -16.70 3.00
CA GLY A 57 -7.37 -16.75 3.46
C GLY A 57 -8.37 -17.33 2.46
N LYS A 58 -9.65 -17.44 2.86
CA LYS A 58 -10.72 -18.04 2.04
C LYS A 58 -11.20 -17.19 0.85
N ALA A 59 -10.90 -15.89 0.85
CA ALA A 59 -11.28 -14.93 -0.19
C ALA A 59 -10.11 -13.95 -0.42
N PRO A 60 -9.00 -14.43 -1.01
CA PRO A 60 -7.77 -13.66 -1.18
C PRO A 60 -7.98 -12.35 -1.95
N LEU A 61 -8.77 -12.32 -3.03
CA LEU A 61 -8.91 -11.13 -3.86
C LEU A 61 -9.74 -10.04 -3.16
N HIS A 62 -10.87 -10.39 -2.55
CA HIS A 62 -11.64 -9.45 -1.73
C HIS A 62 -10.82 -8.90 -0.55
N THR A 63 -9.98 -9.73 0.05
CA THR A 63 -9.14 -9.29 1.17
C THR A 63 -8.05 -8.33 0.70
N LEU A 64 -7.40 -8.61 -0.44
CA LEU A 64 -6.47 -7.67 -1.08
C LEU A 64 -7.14 -6.34 -1.43
N TRP A 65 -8.35 -6.37 -2.00
CA TRP A 65 -9.08 -5.15 -2.35
C TRP A 65 -9.37 -4.26 -1.15
N ARG A 66 -9.84 -4.85 -0.04
CA ARG A 66 -10.05 -4.10 1.22
C ARG A 66 -8.76 -3.54 1.78
N LEU A 67 -7.68 -4.33 1.79
CA LEU A 67 -6.39 -3.88 2.31
C LEU A 67 -5.85 -2.68 1.51
N ASN A 68 -5.94 -2.74 0.17
CA ASN A 68 -5.57 -1.64 -0.72
C ASN A 68 -6.39 -0.36 -0.50
N SER A 69 -7.64 -0.50 -0.04
CA SER A 69 -8.57 0.61 0.19
C SER A 69 -8.50 1.22 1.60
N THR A 70 -7.57 0.76 2.46
CA THR A 70 -7.40 1.27 3.83
C THR A 70 -6.31 2.34 3.96
N GLN A 71 -6.34 3.09 5.07
CA GLN A 71 -5.62 4.35 5.43
C GLN A 71 -4.13 4.52 5.05
N GLY A 72 -3.44 3.51 4.52
CA GLY A 72 -2.02 3.57 4.15
C GLY A 72 -1.67 4.64 3.11
N ALA A 73 -2.61 5.06 2.26
CA ALA A 73 -2.30 6.05 1.22
C ALA A 73 -1.94 7.43 1.79
N GLN A 74 -2.52 7.88 2.91
CA GLN A 74 -2.20 9.19 3.48
C GLN A 74 -0.72 9.28 3.89
N LEU A 75 -0.21 8.25 4.57
CA LEU A 75 1.20 8.20 4.94
C LEU A 75 2.10 8.02 3.70
N MET A 76 1.66 7.23 2.70
CA MET A 76 2.41 7.05 1.46
C MET A 76 2.54 8.36 0.68
N LEU A 77 1.53 9.23 0.67
CA LEU A 77 1.61 10.55 0.03
C LEU A 77 2.70 11.43 0.64
N GLU A 78 2.80 11.45 1.97
CA GLU A 78 3.87 12.15 2.68
C GLU A 78 5.25 11.61 2.29
N PHE A 79 5.38 10.29 2.14
CA PHE A 79 6.62 9.68 1.67
C PHE A 79 6.93 9.95 0.19
N MET A 80 5.91 10.00 -0.68
CA MET A 80 6.11 10.39 -2.08
C MET A 80 6.57 11.85 -2.19
N ALA A 81 5.99 12.74 -1.39
CA ALA A 81 6.44 14.13 -1.31
C ALA A 81 7.91 14.22 -0.86
N LEU A 82 8.30 13.44 0.16
CA LEU A 82 9.70 13.34 0.60
C LEU A 82 10.64 12.80 -0.51
N ALA A 83 10.19 11.80 -1.27
CA ALA A 83 10.97 11.14 -2.33
C ALA A 83 11.30 12.05 -3.53
N ASN A 84 10.58 13.17 -3.68
CA ASN A 84 10.92 14.18 -4.68
C ASN A 84 12.31 14.79 -4.45
N HIS A 85 12.73 14.88 -3.18
CA HIS A 85 14.00 15.50 -2.80
C HIS A 85 14.99 14.55 -2.12
N ARG A 86 14.57 13.32 -1.78
CA ARG A 86 15.38 12.34 -1.02
C ARG A 86 15.51 11.03 -1.79
N LYS A 87 16.70 10.79 -2.35
CA LYS A 87 17.00 9.61 -3.18
C LYS A 87 16.85 8.29 -2.42
N ALA A 88 17.32 8.23 -1.16
CA ALA A 88 17.19 7.02 -0.35
C ALA A 88 15.73 6.60 -0.18
N ILE A 89 14.85 7.53 0.17
CA ILE A 89 13.41 7.26 0.29
C ILE A 89 12.81 6.83 -1.05
N ARG A 90 13.19 7.48 -2.16
CA ARG A 90 12.74 7.07 -3.50
C ARG A 90 13.10 5.61 -3.80
N SER A 91 14.33 5.20 -3.51
CA SER A 91 14.79 3.82 -3.73
C SER A 91 14.00 2.82 -2.89
N GLU A 92 13.70 3.15 -1.63
CA GLU A 92 12.89 2.29 -0.76
C GLU A 92 11.44 2.18 -1.24
N ILE A 93 10.83 3.27 -1.71
CA ILE A 93 9.47 3.23 -2.29
C ILE A 93 9.45 2.34 -3.54
N ALA A 94 10.46 2.47 -4.41
CA ALA A 94 10.56 1.64 -5.62
C ALA A 94 10.71 0.16 -5.27
N ALA A 95 11.62 -0.18 -4.35
CA ALA A 95 11.82 -1.56 -3.90
C ALA A 95 10.56 -2.16 -3.26
N TYR A 96 9.80 -1.37 -2.50
CA TYR A 96 8.52 -1.80 -1.96
C TYR A 96 7.47 -2.02 -3.06
N ALA A 97 7.37 -1.09 -4.03
CA ALA A 97 6.40 -1.18 -5.11
C ALA A 97 6.64 -2.40 -6.02
N GLU A 98 7.91 -2.74 -6.30
CA GLU A 98 8.28 -3.94 -7.05
C GLU A 98 7.84 -5.22 -6.33
N ARG A 99 8.25 -5.40 -5.07
CA ARG A 99 7.87 -6.57 -4.26
C ARG A 99 6.36 -6.71 -4.13
N TYR A 100 5.68 -5.58 -3.94
CA TYR A 100 4.24 -5.55 -3.83
C TYR A 100 3.54 -5.97 -5.13
N GLY A 101 4.00 -5.41 -6.27
CA GLY A 101 3.47 -5.74 -7.59
C GLY A 101 3.68 -7.20 -7.95
N ASP A 102 4.85 -7.78 -7.62
CA ASP A 102 5.13 -9.20 -7.84
C ASP A 102 4.14 -10.09 -7.08
N MET A 103 3.86 -9.76 -5.81
CA MET A 103 2.90 -10.50 -4.98
C MET A 103 1.46 -10.40 -5.50
N GLU A 104 0.98 -9.19 -5.84
CA GLU A 104 -0.37 -9.02 -6.38
C GLU A 104 -0.54 -9.69 -7.75
N SER A 105 0.46 -9.55 -8.62
CA SER A 105 0.45 -10.16 -9.95
C SER A 105 0.42 -11.68 -9.85
N ALA A 106 1.16 -12.28 -8.93
CA ALA A 106 1.14 -13.73 -8.68
C ALA A 106 -0.24 -14.21 -8.21
N ALA A 107 -0.83 -13.53 -7.22
CA ALA A 107 -2.16 -13.87 -6.71
C ALA A 107 -3.25 -13.76 -7.79
N LEU A 108 -3.18 -12.70 -8.60
CA LEU A 108 -4.13 -12.50 -9.67
C LEU A 108 -3.95 -13.54 -10.79
N THR A 109 -2.70 -13.92 -11.09
CA THR A 109 -2.40 -14.99 -12.04
C THR A 109 -3.04 -16.31 -11.61
N GLU A 110 -2.91 -16.68 -10.34
CA GLU A 110 -3.51 -17.91 -9.81
C GLU A 110 -5.04 -17.89 -9.93
N ALA A 111 -5.68 -16.80 -9.52
CA ALA A 111 -7.13 -16.66 -9.62
C ALA A 111 -7.62 -16.72 -11.08
N MET A 112 -6.95 -15.99 -11.97
CA MET A 112 -7.30 -15.96 -13.39
C MET A 112 -7.15 -17.34 -14.05
N ALA A 113 -6.11 -18.11 -13.69
CA ALA A 113 -5.91 -19.47 -14.17
C ALA A 113 -7.04 -20.41 -13.71
N ALA A 114 -7.41 -20.35 -12.44
CA ALA A 114 -8.48 -21.19 -11.88
C ALA A 114 -9.86 -20.93 -12.51
N HIS A 115 -10.09 -19.72 -13.02
CA HIS A 115 -11.34 -19.33 -13.68
C HIS A 115 -11.28 -19.34 -15.22
N GLY A 116 -10.17 -19.83 -15.81
CA GLY A 116 -10.03 -19.96 -17.26
C GLY A 116 -10.03 -18.62 -18.02
N VAL A 117 -9.55 -17.54 -17.38
CA VAL A 117 -9.45 -16.22 -18.02
C VAL A 117 -8.34 -16.23 -19.06
N ASP A 118 -8.59 -15.62 -20.23
CA ASP A 118 -7.56 -15.43 -21.25
C ASP A 118 -6.52 -14.40 -20.76
N MET A 119 -5.37 -14.89 -20.32
CA MET A 119 -4.26 -14.06 -19.82
C MET A 119 -3.57 -13.24 -20.92
N LYS A 120 -3.83 -13.51 -22.21
CA LYS A 120 -3.33 -12.67 -23.31
C LYS A 120 -4.21 -11.44 -23.48
N GLU A 121 -5.52 -11.61 -23.36
CA GLU A 121 -6.49 -10.51 -23.38
C GLU A 121 -6.45 -9.71 -22.08
N PHE A 122 -6.27 -10.39 -20.94
CA PHE A 122 -6.19 -9.79 -19.61
C PHE A 122 -4.85 -10.16 -18.93
N PRO A 123 -3.75 -9.46 -19.23
CA PRO A 123 -2.47 -9.75 -18.58
C PRO A 123 -2.54 -9.49 -17.07
N PRO A 124 -2.19 -10.47 -16.19
CA PRO A 124 -2.32 -10.32 -14.74
C PRO A 124 -1.59 -9.11 -14.17
N VAL A 125 -0.39 -8.81 -14.67
CA VAL A 125 0.37 -7.62 -14.25
C VAL A 125 -0.39 -6.31 -14.54
N VAL A 126 -1.05 -6.22 -15.70
CA VAL A 126 -1.83 -5.03 -16.08
C VAL A 126 -3.08 -4.92 -15.21
N MET A 127 -3.78 -6.03 -15.00
CA MET A 127 -4.99 -6.05 -14.19
C MET A 127 -4.70 -5.74 -12.70
N SER A 128 -3.57 -6.23 -12.17
CA SER A 128 -3.07 -5.86 -10.84
C SER A 128 -2.79 -4.36 -10.77
N MET A 129 -2.05 -3.81 -11.74
CA MET A 129 -1.77 -2.37 -11.79
C MET A 129 -3.06 -1.52 -11.81
N ILE A 130 -4.07 -1.93 -12.57
CA ILE A 130 -5.37 -1.24 -12.62
C ILE A 130 -6.06 -1.28 -11.25
N LEU A 131 -6.19 -2.46 -10.64
CA LEU A 131 -6.84 -2.64 -9.34
C LEU A 131 -6.18 -1.75 -8.26
N THR A 132 -4.85 -1.80 -8.21
CA THR A 132 -4.04 -1.10 -7.22
C THR A 132 -4.03 0.40 -7.44
N SER A 133 -3.97 0.84 -8.70
CA SER A 133 -4.05 2.27 -9.03
C SER A 133 -5.43 2.83 -8.68
N LEU A 134 -6.50 2.09 -8.97
CA LEU A 134 -7.87 2.49 -8.67
C LEU A 134 -8.12 2.61 -7.16
N ALA A 135 -7.71 1.61 -6.37
CA ALA A 135 -7.83 1.67 -4.92
C ALA A 135 -7.06 2.86 -4.32
N ARG A 136 -5.82 3.10 -4.80
CA ARG A 136 -4.99 4.21 -4.33
C ARG A 136 -5.58 5.58 -4.67
N ILE A 137 -6.03 5.78 -5.91
CA ILE A 137 -6.59 7.07 -6.32
C ILE A 137 -7.91 7.36 -5.59
N MET A 138 -8.76 6.37 -5.39
CA MET A 138 -10.01 6.53 -4.63
C MET A 138 -9.72 6.98 -3.20
N LEU A 139 -8.72 6.37 -2.54
CA LEU A 139 -8.35 6.76 -1.17
C LEU A 139 -7.72 8.17 -1.11
N LEU A 140 -6.92 8.54 -2.11
CA LEU A 140 -6.39 9.90 -2.23
C LEU A 140 -7.52 10.92 -2.42
N GLU A 141 -8.42 10.68 -3.37
CA GLU A 141 -9.56 11.54 -3.65
C GLU A 141 -10.46 11.69 -2.41
N GLN A 142 -10.74 10.59 -1.70
CA GLN A 142 -11.53 10.61 -0.47
C GLN A 142 -10.90 11.52 0.60
N SER A 143 -9.57 11.52 0.71
CA SER A 143 -8.86 12.41 1.65
C SER A 143 -8.99 13.90 1.30
N LEU A 144 -9.30 14.22 0.05
CA LEU A 144 -9.57 15.56 -0.45
C LEU A 144 -11.07 15.90 -0.47
N GLY A 145 -11.93 15.00 0.01
CA GLY A 145 -13.39 15.14 -0.04
C GLY A 145 -14.00 14.89 -1.43
N ILE A 146 -13.23 14.34 -2.37
CA ILE A 146 -13.68 13.94 -3.69
C ILE A 146 -14.21 12.50 -3.60
N THR A 147 -15.48 12.30 -3.94
CA THR A 147 -16.15 10.97 -3.85
C THR A 147 -16.83 10.54 -5.14
N ARG A 148 -16.74 11.36 -6.19
CA ARG A 148 -17.48 11.12 -7.44
C ARG A 148 -17.06 9.79 -8.08
N GLY A 149 -18.02 8.89 -8.25
CA GLY A 149 -17.81 7.60 -8.94
C GLY A 149 -17.14 6.53 -8.09
N HIS A 150 -16.80 6.81 -6.82
CA HIS A 150 -16.14 5.85 -5.93
C HIS A 150 -17.03 4.65 -5.62
N ASP A 151 -18.31 4.88 -5.32
CA ASP A 151 -19.24 3.80 -5.02
C ASP A 151 -19.48 2.94 -6.26
N ALA A 152 -19.69 3.56 -7.43
CA ALA A 152 -19.82 2.84 -8.69
C ALA A 152 -18.56 2.02 -9.06
N ALA A 153 -17.37 2.56 -8.78
CA ALA A 153 -16.11 1.85 -8.98
C ALA A 153 -15.98 0.66 -8.02
N ARG A 154 -16.33 0.85 -6.73
CA ARG A 154 -16.33 -0.22 -5.73
C ARG A 154 -17.29 -1.35 -6.12
N ASP A 155 -18.53 -1.02 -6.46
CA ASP A 155 -19.55 -1.98 -6.88
C ASP A 155 -19.15 -2.72 -8.18
N PHE A 156 -18.48 -2.02 -9.10
CA PHE A 156 -17.94 -2.65 -10.30
C PHE A 156 -16.86 -3.67 -9.94
N ILE A 157 -15.87 -3.29 -9.14
CA ILE A 157 -14.78 -4.18 -8.75
C ILE A 157 -15.32 -5.38 -7.95
N GLU A 158 -16.17 -5.17 -6.94
CA GLU A 158 -16.73 -6.23 -6.11
C GLU A 158 -17.44 -7.31 -6.94
N ARG A 159 -18.25 -6.92 -7.94
CA ARG A 159 -18.91 -7.88 -8.85
C ARG A 159 -17.92 -8.75 -9.64
N TYR A 160 -16.79 -8.19 -10.05
CA TYR A 160 -15.77 -8.93 -10.78
C TYR A 160 -14.91 -9.79 -9.85
N LEU A 161 -14.64 -9.33 -8.62
CA LEU A 161 -13.99 -10.16 -7.62
C LEU A 161 -14.86 -11.37 -7.28
N ASP A 162 -16.17 -11.20 -7.08
CA ASP A 162 -17.10 -12.31 -6.87
C ASP A 162 -17.08 -13.34 -8.00
N ARG A 163 -16.85 -12.89 -9.24
CA ARG A 163 -16.77 -13.75 -10.42
C ARG A 163 -15.48 -14.58 -10.49
N PHE A 164 -14.38 -14.04 -9.97
CA PHE A 164 -13.02 -14.61 -10.10
C PHE A 164 -12.39 -15.05 -8.79
N GLU A 165 -13.14 -15.03 -7.67
CA GLU A 165 -12.64 -15.48 -6.39
C GLU A 165 -12.54 -17.01 -6.35
N VAL A 166 -11.31 -17.52 -6.14
CA VAL A 166 -11.07 -18.93 -5.85
C VAL A 166 -11.27 -19.14 -4.36
N ARG A 167 -12.43 -19.69 -3.98
CA ARG A 167 -12.70 -20.02 -2.57
C ARG A 167 -11.99 -21.32 -2.20
N SER A 168 -11.17 -21.29 -1.15
CA SER A 168 -10.62 -22.53 -0.58
C SER A 168 -11.77 -23.41 -0.07
N ALA A 169 -11.79 -24.67 -0.47
CA ALA A 169 -12.75 -25.66 0.03
C ALA A 169 -12.47 -25.96 1.51
N ASP A 170 -13.54 -26.08 2.32
CA ASP A 170 -13.48 -26.52 3.72
C ASP A 170 -12.98 -27.97 3.86
#